data_AF-Q4N501-F1
#
_entry.id   AF-Q4N501-F1
#
_cell.length_a   1.000
_cell.length_b   1.000
_cell.length_c   1.000
_cell.angle_alpha   90.00
_cell.angle_beta   90.00
_cell.angle_gamma   90.00
#
_symmetry.space_group_name_H-M   'P 1'
#
loop_
_entity.id
_entity.type
_entity.pdbx_description
1 polymer ?
#
loop_
_entity_poly.entity_id
_entity_poly.type
_entity_poly.pdbx_seq_one_letter_code
_entity_poly.pdbx_strand_id
1 'polypeptide(L)'
;MNNSSECLFKVKWTNFRGQKVPYLLQNNDGECPLICFANVLLLRRKLELSKDLGAITFKSLCVFISSLLPHASPEWVTSVLETLKSGLLFNCKFDSTRAYIDPDPEQLFLSFNIPIKHGWIPDPIIYGPLTNLNYDQLLEMLAIFQSEKEVSSFEELGPDDSEHEDKVENNHENQHDDGSKLDESKLEEHLKNLKLSNADEGDKSVSLNKKVNNVKPEQVDGDKSEPVEEKINTKEEKKEDKGENKSEIDEYVANLAMEFLETYATQITEYGMRVLREEIPEGSLVALYRNNHFLVATCNRGQLFTLITDSAFYGHRCVWESLESCEYFDENFNHYTQTSREEKPKKVRFIDKVKRVFRRKNRR
;
A
#
# COMPACT_ATOMS: atom_id res chain seq x y z
N MET A 1 1.98 32.79 11.68
CA MET A 1 3.26 32.51 11.00
C MET A 1 4.00 31.47 11.85
N ASN A 2 3.71 30.18 11.63
CA ASN A 2 4.39 29.11 12.36
C ASN A 2 5.73 28.82 11.70
N ASN A 3 6.78 28.84 12.51
CA ASN A 3 8.13 28.48 12.16
C ASN A 3 8.16 26.98 11.80
N SER A 4 7.93 26.65 10.53
CA SER A 4 8.23 25.33 9.99
C SER A 4 9.74 25.14 10.07
N SER A 5 10.19 24.38 11.06
CA SER A 5 11.56 23.88 11.12
C SER A 5 11.87 23.27 9.75
N GLU A 6 12.93 23.72 9.07
CA GLU A 6 13.27 23.23 7.73
C GLU A 6 13.28 21.70 7.74
N CYS A 7 12.33 21.10 7.03
CA CYS A 7 12.27 19.65 6.88
C CYS A 7 13.52 19.23 6.10
N LEU A 8 14.43 18.55 6.79
CA LEU A 8 15.78 18.26 6.32
C LEU A 8 15.95 16.75 6.14
N PHE A 9 16.37 16.36 4.94
CA PHE A 9 16.65 14.97 4.58
C PHE A 9 18.16 14.75 4.52
N LYS A 10 18.64 13.68 5.16
CA LYS A 10 20.07 13.32 5.11
C LYS A 10 20.38 12.70 3.76
N VAL A 11 21.57 13.00 3.24
CA VAL A 11 22.05 12.47 1.97
C VAL A 11 23.17 11.46 2.23
N LYS A 12 23.04 10.27 1.67
CA LYS A 12 24.09 9.25 1.61
C LYS A 12 24.58 9.11 0.17
N TRP A 13 25.87 8.83 0.00
CA TRP A 13 26.49 8.68 -1.31
C TRP A 13 26.92 7.23 -1.53
N THR A 14 26.72 6.74 -2.76
CA THR A 14 27.09 5.38 -3.18
C THR A 14 27.49 5.37 -4.65
N ASN A 15 28.08 4.28 -5.14
CA ASN A 15 28.23 4.05 -6.57
C ASN A 15 27.06 3.22 -7.10
N PHE A 16 26.30 3.77 -8.06
CA PHE A 16 25.28 3.03 -8.78
C PHE A 16 25.60 3.07 -10.27
N ARG A 17 25.65 1.90 -10.92
CA ARG A 17 25.99 1.77 -12.36
C ARG A 17 27.30 2.48 -12.72
N GLY A 18 28.31 2.34 -11.87
CA GLY A 18 29.64 2.92 -12.06
C GLY A 18 29.74 4.44 -11.87
N GLN A 19 28.73 5.07 -11.29
CA GLN A 19 28.70 6.52 -11.04
C GLN A 19 28.42 6.81 -9.57
N LYS A 20 29.14 7.78 -9.00
CA LYS A 20 28.90 8.26 -7.63
C LYS A 20 27.60 9.08 -7.64
N VAL A 21 26.58 8.59 -6.94
CA VAL A 21 25.24 9.20 -6.86
C VAL A 21 24.81 9.38 -5.40
N PRO A 22 24.04 10.43 -5.10
CA PRO A 22 23.42 10.61 -3.81
C PRO A 22 22.09 9.83 -3.73
N TYR A 23 21.64 9.55 -2.52
CA TYR A 23 20.27 9.18 -2.22
C TYR A 23 19.90 9.66 -0.82
N LEU A 24 18.61 9.93 -0.60
CA LEU A 24 18.04 10.44 0.63
C LEU A 24 17.75 9.30 1.60
N LEU A 25 17.99 9.58 2.88
CA LEU A 25 17.60 8.72 3.99
C LEU A 25 16.38 9.27 4.70
N GLN A 26 15.54 8.34 5.17
CA GLN A 26 14.35 8.62 5.94
C GLN A 26 14.69 8.75 7.44
N ASN A 27 14.13 9.79 8.06
CA ASN A 27 14.29 10.06 9.49
C ASN A 27 13.00 9.84 10.28
N ASN A 28 11.83 10.06 9.66
CA ASN A 28 10.51 10.02 10.29
C ASN A 28 9.56 9.10 9.51
N ASP A 29 8.49 8.66 10.17
CA ASP A 29 7.39 7.93 9.52
C ASP A 29 6.60 8.88 8.59
N GLY A 30 6.06 8.35 7.49
CA GLY A 30 5.23 9.08 6.53
C GLY A 30 5.95 9.68 5.32
N GLU A 31 7.24 10.06 5.44
CA GLU A 31 8.00 10.70 4.36
C GLU A 31 8.43 9.73 3.22
N CYS A 32 8.13 8.43 3.34
CA CYS A 32 8.61 7.40 2.43
C CYS A 32 8.19 7.55 0.97
N PRO A 33 6.97 8.01 0.59
CA PRO A 33 6.61 8.19 -0.81
C PRO A 33 7.48 9.26 -1.47
N LEU A 34 7.71 10.39 -0.78
CA LEU A 34 8.61 11.45 -1.23
C LEU A 34 10.06 10.96 -1.38
N ILE A 35 10.57 10.25 -0.37
CA ILE A 35 11.94 9.71 -0.38
C ILE A 35 12.12 8.71 -1.52
N CYS A 36 11.15 7.80 -1.71
CA CYS A 36 11.15 6.84 -2.80
C CYS A 36 11.19 7.55 -4.16
N PHE A 37 10.28 8.51 -4.38
CA PHE A 37 10.24 9.30 -5.61
C PHE A 37 11.57 10.02 -5.88
N ALA A 38 12.08 10.77 -4.90
CA ALA A 38 13.32 11.51 -5.03
C ALA A 38 14.52 10.58 -5.30
N ASN A 39 14.61 9.45 -4.60
CA ASN A 39 15.70 8.49 -4.78
C ASN A 39 15.72 7.85 -6.16
N VAL A 40 14.56 7.56 -6.75
CA VAL A 40 14.51 7.13 -8.15
C VAL A 40 15.11 8.18 -9.07
N LEU A 41 14.79 9.47 -8.88
CA LEU A 41 15.35 10.55 -9.69
C LEU A 41 16.86 10.73 -9.49
N LEU A 42 17.35 10.65 -8.24
CA LEU A 42 18.76 10.76 -7.92
C LEU A 42 19.57 9.59 -8.51
N LEU A 43 19.10 8.35 -8.34
CA LEU A 43 19.75 7.14 -8.89
C LEU A 43 19.72 7.11 -10.43
N ARG A 44 18.64 7.65 -11.04
CA ARG A 44 18.57 7.87 -12.50
C ARG A 44 19.37 9.08 -12.97
N ARG A 45 19.96 9.85 -12.05
CA ARG A 45 20.68 11.11 -12.31
C ARG A 45 19.84 12.17 -13.05
N LYS A 46 18.51 12.12 -12.91
CA LYS A 46 17.62 13.20 -13.36
C LYS A 46 17.65 14.38 -12.38
N LEU A 47 17.86 14.08 -11.10
CA LEU A 47 18.09 15.06 -10.05
C LEU A 47 19.56 14.97 -9.64
N GLU A 48 20.33 16.04 -9.82
CA GLU A 48 21.75 16.09 -9.46
C GLU A 48 21.96 17.05 -8.27
N LEU A 49 22.67 16.57 -7.24
CA LEU A 49 23.03 17.36 -6.07
C LEU A 49 24.52 17.73 -6.12
N SER A 50 24.89 18.82 -5.45
CA SER A 50 26.29 19.19 -5.31
C SER A 50 27.09 18.07 -4.63
N LYS A 51 28.32 17.86 -5.10
CA LYS A 51 29.18 16.80 -4.56
C LYS A 51 29.35 16.95 -3.05
N ASP A 52 29.26 15.83 -2.35
CA ASP A 52 29.46 15.70 -0.90
C ASP A 52 28.48 16.51 -0.04
N LEU A 53 27.33 16.89 -0.61
CA LEU A 53 26.20 17.42 0.16
C LEU A 53 25.74 16.36 1.18
N GLY A 54 25.67 16.75 2.46
CA GLY A 54 25.27 15.84 3.54
C GLY A 54 23.77 15.87 3.88
N ALA A 55 23.06 16.91 3.47
CA ALA A 55 21.62 17.05 3.68
C ALA A 55 20.98 18.03 2.69
N ILE A 56 19.69 17.87 2.44
CA ILE A 56 18.89 18.76 1.58
C ILE A 56 17.56 19.12 2.25
N THR A 57 17.08 20.34 2.05
CA THR A 57 15.77 20.78 2.57
C THR A 57 14.64 20.38 1.62
N PHE A 58 13.44 20.20 2.17
CA PHE A 58 12.22 20.00 1.37
C PHE A 58 12.02 21.12 0.34
N LYS A 59 12.25 22.37 0.74
CA LYS A 59 12.13 23.53 -0.17
C LYS A 59 13.09 23.42 -1.36
N SER A 60 14.34 23.02 -1.13
CA SER A 60 15.30 22.79 -2.20
C SER A 60 14.87 21.65 -3.13
N LEU A 61 14.32 20.56 -2.59
CA LEU A 61 13.75 19.48 -3.40
C LEU A 61 12.60 19.98 -4.29
N CYS A 62 11.66 20.77 -3.75
CA CYS A 62 10.56 21.33 -4.55
C CYS A 62 11.09 22.19 -5.70
N VAL A 63 12.08 23.06 -5.44
CA VAL A 63 12.69 23.91 -6.48
C VAL A 63 13.34 23.07 -7.57
N PHE A 64 14.13 22.05 -7.21
CA PHE A 64 14.80 21.21 -8.19
C PHE A 64 13.84 20.32 -8.98
N ILE A 65 12.81 19.74 -8.34
CA ILE A 65 11.84 18.90 -9.05
C ILE A 65 10.96 19.77 -9.98
N SER A 66 10.59 20.97 -9.55
CA SER A 66 9.84 21.93 -10.38
C SER A 66 10.61 22.32 -11.64
N SER A 67 11.93 22.51 -11.55
CA SER A 67 12.74 22.84 -12.73
C SER A 67 12.87 21.69 -13.74
N LEU A 68 12.59 20.45 -13.34
CA LEU A 68 12.53 19.29 -14.22
C LEU A 68 11.18 19.15 -14.96
N LEU A 69 10.16 19.91 -14.56
CA LEU A 69 8.80 19.88 -15.12
C LEU A 69 8.38 21.27 -15.62
N PRO A 70 8.93 21.75 -16.75
CA PRO A 70 8.69 23.11 -17.23
C PRO A 70 7.23 23.40 -17.61
N HIS A 71 6.40 22.36 -17.80
CA HIS A 71 4.98 22.49 -18.13
C HIS A 71 4.06 22.46 -16.90
N ALA A 72 4.57 22.14 -15.72
CA ALA A 72 3.81 22.12 -14.47
C ALA A 72 4.09 23.40 -13.66
N SER A 73 3.08 23.90 -12.94
CA SER A 73 3.30 25.05 -12.05
C SER A 73 4.12 24.63 -10.82
N PRO A 74 5.08 25.45 -10.35
CA PRO A 74 5.83 25.17 -9.13
C PRO A 74 4.93 24.98 -7.89
N GLU A 75 3.78 25.66 -7.86
CA GLU A 75 2.78 25.55 -6.81
C GLU A 75 2.14 24.14 -6.81
N TRP A 76 1.78 23.62 -7.98
CA TRP A 76 1.25 22.25 -8.08
C TRP A 76 2.32 21.23 -7.66
N VAL A 77 3.55 21.33 -8.18
CA VAL A 77 4.63 20.41 -7.80
C VAL A 77 4.86 20.43 -6.29
N THR A 78 4.89 21.62 -5.68
CA THR A 78 5.06 21.75 -4.22
C THR A 78 3.90 21.09 -3.47
N SER A 79 2.65 21.31 -3.91
CA SER A 79 1.47 20.68 -3.31
C SER A 79 1.54 19.15 -3.37
N VAL A 80 1.88 18.58 -4.53
CA VAL A 80 2.01 17.12 -4.68
C VAL A 80 3.13 16.56 -3.80
N LEU A 81 4.27 17.25 -3.72
CA LEU A 81 5.38 16.84 -2.85
C LEU A 81 5.02 16.96 -1.36
N GLU A 82 4.14 17.88 -0.97
CA GLU A 82 3.60 17.95 0.39
C GLU A 82 2.72 16.74 0.69
N THR A 83 1.85 16.33 -0.23
CA THR A 83 1.07 15.08 -0.13
C THR A 83 2.00 13.87 0.03
N LEU A 84 2.99 13.72 -0.85
CA LEU A 84 3.97 12.62 -0.76
C LEU A 84 4.78 12.62 0.54
N LYS A 85 4.91 13.78 1.20
CA LYS A 85 5.61 13.92 2.48
C LYS A 85 4.71 13.57 3.67
N SER A 86 3.43 13.92 3.63
CA SER A 86 2.47 13.61 4.70
C SER A 86 2.08 12.13 4.71
N GLY A 87 2.20 11.46 3.57
CA GLY A 87 1.75 10.09 3.37
C GLY A 87 0.79 10.01 2.19
N LEU A 88 0.71 8.85 1.57
CA LEU A 88 -0.05 8.63 0.35
C LEU A 88 -1.05 7.50 0.58
N LEU A 89 -2.30 7.72 0.22
CA LEU A 89 -3.30 6.65 0.20
C LEU A 89 -2.93 5.68 -0.92
N PHE A 90 -3.06 4.39 -0.59
CA PHE A 90 -2.71 3.31 -1.48
C PHE A 90 -3.88 2.33 -1.51
N ASN A 91 -4.29 1.96 -2.72
CA ASN A 91 -5.12 0.79 -2.94
C ASN A 91 -4.47 -0.08 -4.02
N CYS A 92 -4.67 -1.38 -3.93
CA CYS A 92 -4.17 -2.35 -4.88
C CYS A 92 -5.29 -3.24 -5.37
N LYS A 93 -5.21 -3.60 -6.66
CA LYS A 93 -6.04 -4.67 -7.21
C LYS A 93 -5.23 -5.95 -7.17
N PHE A 94 -5.86 -7.03 -6.76
CA PHE A 94 -5.21 -8.33 -6.58
C PHE A 94 -4.96 -9.08 -7.89
N ASP A 95 -5.24 -8.49 -9.05
CA ASP A 95 -5.09 -9.11 -10.37
C ASP A 95 -3.76 -8.80 -11.06
N SER A 96 -2.99 -7.85 -10.55
CA SER A 96 -1.79 -7.33 -11.21
C SER A 96 -0.81 -6.77 -10.19
N THR A 97 0.37 -6.38 -10.65
CA THR A 97 1.35 -5.67 -9.81
C THR A 97 1.06 -4.17 -9.74
N ARG A 98 0.00 -3.65 -10.38
CA ARG A 98 -0.24 -2.21 -10.51
C ARG A 98 -0.87 -1.65 -9.24
N ALA A 99 -0.19 -0.67 -8.67
CA ALA A 99 -0.69 0.11 -7.55
C ALA A 99 -1.53 1.30 -8.02
N TYR A 100 -2.55 1.66 -7.25
CA TYR A 100 -3.33 2.88 -7.43
C TYR A 100 -3.07 3.84 -6.26
N ILE A 101 -2.83 5.09 -6.59
CA ILE A 101 -2.59 6.19 -5.66
C ILE A 101 -3.38 7.42 -6.12
N ASP A 102 -3.36 8.49 -5.35
CA ASP A 102 -4.03 9.73 -5.71
C ASP A 102 -3.59 10.26 -7.10
N PRO A 103 -4.50 10.84 -7.91
CA PRO A 103 -4.21 11.19 -9.30
C PRO A 103 -3.04 12.16 -9.50
N ASP A 104 -2.89 13.15 -8.63
CA ASP A 104 -1.83 14.16 -8.71
C ASP A 104 -0.43 13.53 -8.45
N PRO A 105 -0.22 12.78 -7.35
CA PRO A 105 0.92 11.90 -7.17
C PRO A 105 1.14 10.92 -8.34
N GLU A 106 0.12 10.23 -8.84
CA GLU A 106 0.24 9.30 -9.97
C GLU A 106 0.79 10.01 -11.20
N GLN A 107 0.23 11.18 -11.54
CA GLN A 107 0.67 12.01 -12.65
C GLN A 107 2.14 12.44 -12.50
N LEU A 108 2.57 12.76 -11.29
CA LEU A 108 3.96 13.10 -11.01
C LEU A 108 4.89 11.90 -11.28
N PHE A 109 4.55 10.70 -10.78
CA PHE A 109 5.34 9.49 -11.05
C PHE A 109 5.39 9.12 -12.54
N LEU A 110 4.25 9.26 -13.23
CA LEU A 110 4.13 9.04 -14.68
C LEU A 110 5.02 10.00 -15.48
N SER A 111 5.08 11.27 -15.08
CA SER A 111 5.89 12.30 -15.75
C SER A 111 7.39 11.96 -15.77
N PHE A 112 7.85 11.13 -14.83
CA PHE A 112 9.24 10.66 -14.77
C PHE A 112 9.43 9.20 -15.20
N ASN A 113 8.38 8.55 -15.70
CA ASN A 113 8.33 7.12 -16.04
C ASN A 113 8.77 6.24 -14.85
N ILE A 114 8.18 6.45 -13.68
CA ILE A 114 8.43 5.65 -12.48
C ILE A 114 7.23 4.73 -12.28
N PRO A 115 7.34 3.43 -12.62
CA PRO A 115 6.27 2.47 -12.34
C PRO A 115 6.07 2.35 -10.83
N ILE A 116 4.80 2.30 -10.41
CA ILE A 116 4.43 2.00 -9.04
C ILE A 116 3.87 0.58 -9.01
N LYS A 117 4.47 -0.26 -8.17
CA LYS A 117 4.26 -1.70 -8.15
C LYS A 117 3.92 -2.18 -6.73
N HIS A 118 3.22 -3.30 -6.62
CA HIS A 118 3.07 -4.08 -5.38
C HIS A 118 3.18 -5.57 -5.68
N GLY A 119 3.45 -6.37 -4.64
CA GLY A 119 3.54 -7.84 -4.74
C GLY A 119 2.45 -8.57 -3.97
N TRP A 120 1.42 -7.88 -3.51
CA TRP A 120 0.29 -8.48 -2.79
C TRP A 120 -0.71 -9.09 -3.78
N ILE A 121 -0.32 -10.23 -4.39
CA ILE A 121 -1.10 -10.88 -5.45
C ILE A 121 -1.45 -12.32 -5.00
N PRO A 122 -2.72 -12.66 -4.76
CA PRO A 122 -3.13 -14.02 -4.43
C PRO A 122 -2.68 -15.02 -5.50
N ASP A 123 -2.25 -16.20 -5.08
CA ASP A 123 -2.05 -17.31 -6.02
C ASP A 123 -3.42 -17.69 -6.62
N PRO A 124 -3.60 -17.63 -7.94
CA PRO A 124 -4.90 -17.83 -8.58
C PRO A 124 -5.44 -19.26 -8.42
N ILE A 125 -4.59 -20.24 -8.07
CA ILE A 125 -5.00 -21.62 -7.81
C ILE A 125 -5.61 -21.74 -6.42
N ILE A 126 -5.03 -21.06 -5.42
CA ILE A 126 -5.42 -21.18 -4.01
C ILE A 126 -6.52 -20.18 -3.66
N TYR A 127 -6.36 -18.94 -4.10
CA TYR A 127 -7.18 -17.78 -3.74
C TYR A 127 -7.91 -17.19 -4.96
N GLY A 128 -8.25 -18.02 -5.95
CA GLY A 128 -8.87 -17.61 -7.21
C GLY A 128 -10.04 -16.61 -7.07
N PRO A 129 -11.00 -16.78 -6.14
CA PRO A 129 -12.08 -15.82 -5.93
C PRO A 129 -11.61 -14.40 -5.58
N LEU A 130 -10.45 -14.26 -4.91
CA LEU A 130 -9.93 -12.98 -4.45
C LEU A 130 -9.23 -12.18 -5.55
N THR A 131 -8.79 -12.82 -6.65
CA THR A 131 -7.96 -12.18 -7.67
C THR A 131 -8.64 -11.00 -8.35
N ASN A 132 -9.98 -10.97 -8.38
CA ASN A 132 -10.74 -9.91 -9.04
C ASN A 132 -11.06 -8.72 -8.12
N LEU A 133 -10.76 -8.83 -6.83
CA LEU A 133 -11.04 -7.79 -5.83
C LEU A 133 -9.87 -6.81 -5.73
N ASN A 134 -10.16 -5.63 -5.19
CA ASN A 134 -9.16 -4.77 -4.59
C ASN A 134 -9.24 -4.84 -3.06
N TYR A 135 -8.27 -4.22 -2.37
CA TYR A 135 -8.21 -4.26 -0.91
C TYR A 135 -9.50 -3.70 -0.26
N ASP A 136 -9.98 -2.55 -0.73
CA ASP A 136 -11.20 -1.92 -0.17
C ASP A 136 -12.45 -2.80 -0.38
N GLN A 137 -12.61 -3.38 -1.57
CA GLN A 137 -13.72 -4.31 -1.87
C GLN A 137 -13.66 -5.58 -1.01
N LEU A 138 -12.46 -6.09 -0.75
CA LEU A 138 -12.27 -7.24 0.12
C LEU A 138 -12.64 -6.90 1.58
N LEU A 139 -12.26 -5.72 2.07
CA LEU A 139 -12.64 -5.25 3.40
C LEU A 139 -14.15 -5.00 3.52
N GLU A 140 -14.78 -4.39 2.51
CA GLU A 140 -16.23 -4.17 2.48
C GLU A 140 -16.98 -5.50 2.55
N MET A 141 -16.55 -6.49 1.76
CA MET A 141 -17.11 -7.85 1.78
C MET A 141 -17.00 -8.49 3.17
N LEU A 142 -15.83 -8.41 3.81
CA LEU A 142 -15.64 -8.96 5.16
C LEU A 142 -16.48 -8.24 6.22
N ALA A 143 -16.63 -6.91 6.12
CA ALA A 143 -17.43 -6.14 7.05
C ALA A 143 -18.93 -6.52 6.97
N ILE A 144 -19.45 -6.72 5.75
CA ILE A 144 -20.83 -7.18 5.55
C ILE A 144 -21.00 -8.58 6.13
N PHE A 145 -20.09 -9.52 5.83
CA PHE A 145 -20.13 -10.89 6.34
C PHE A 145 -20.15 -10.96 7.87
N GLN A 146 -19.34 -10.14 8.54
CA GLN A 146 -19.34 -10.05 10.00
C GLN A 146 -20.66 -9.52 10.55
N SER A 147 -21.23 -8.49 9.92
CA SER A 147 -22.52 -7.94 10.34
C SER A 147 -23.67 -8.95 10.20
N GLU A 148 -23.64 -9.80 9.17
CA GLU A 148 -24.64 -10.85 8.97
C GLU A 148 -24.53 -11.96 10.04
N LYS A 149 -23.30 -12.35 10.41
CA LYS A 149 -23.07 -13.32 11.50
C LYS A 149 -23.51 -12.81 12.87
N GLU A 150 -23.31 -11.52 13.14
CA GLU A 150 -23.80 -10.90 14.37
C GLU A 150 -25.33 -10.94 14.40
N VAL A 151 -26.02 -10.51 13.33
CA VAL A 151 -27.48 -10.49 13.25
C VAL A 151 -28.08 -11.90 13.38
N SER A 152 -27.51 -12.92 12.73
CA SER A 152 -27.99 -14.30 12.86
C SER A 152 -27.83 -14.84 14.29
N SER A 153 -26.77 -14.46 14.99
CA SER A 153 -26.57 -14.86 16.40
C SER A 153 -27.58 -14.24 17.37
N PHE A 154 -28.12 -13.05 17.04
CA PHE A 154 -29.19 -12.42 17.82
C PHE A 154 -30.58 -12.97 17.48
N GLU A 155 -30.83 -13.38 16.23
CA GLU A 155 -32.11 -13.97 15.81
C GLU A 155 -32.30 -15.40 16.36
N GLU A 156 -31.22 -16.15 16.62
CA GLU A 156 -31.29 -17.45 17.31
C GLU A 156 -31.65 -17.34 18.81
N LEU A 157 -31.55 -16.14 19.39
CA LEU A 157 -32.04 -15.82 20.74
C LEU A 157 -33.48 -15.27 20.69
N GLY A 158 -34.41 -16.07 20.17
CA GLY A 158 -35.86 -15.79 20.22
C GLY A 158 -36.43 -15.86 21.65
N PRO A 159 -37.64 -15.29 21.88
CA PRO A 159 -38.12 -14.93 23.22
C PRO A 159 -38.30 -16.15 24.14
N ASP A 160 -37.76 -16.00 25.35
CA ASP A 160 -37.84 -16.95 26.46
C ASP A 160 -39.30 -17.06 26.97
N ASP A 161 -40.09 -17.93 26.34
CA ASP A 161 -41.35 -18.42 26.91
C ASP A 161 -41.02 -19.56 27.90
N SER A 162 -40.58 -19.21 29.11
CA SER A 162 -40.88 -20.03 30.29
C SER A 162 -40.77 -19.24 31.61
N GLU A 163 -41.93 -18.92 32.18
CA GLU A 163 -42.08 -18.84 33.64
C GLU A 163 -41.65 -20.19 34.24
N HIS A 164 -40.62 -20.23 35.08
CA HIS A 164 -40.59 -21.04 36.32
C HIS A 164 -39.32 -20.81 37.18
N GLU A 165 -39.58 -20.17 38.32
CA GLU A 165 -39.01 -20.34 39.67
C GLU A 165 -37.61 -20.96 39.90
N ASP A 166 -36.78 -20.16 40.58
CA ASP A 166 -35.78 -20.50 41.63
C ASP A 166 -35.41 -21.97 41.87
N LYS A 167 -34.10 -22.29 41.72
CA LYS A 167 -33.27 -23.04 42.69
C LYS A 167 -31.78 -23.16 42.32
N VAL A 168 -30.97 -22.43 43.09
CA VAL A 168 -29.70 -22.77 43.79
C VAL A 168 -28.93 -24.07 43.43
N GLU A 169 -27.65 -23.84 43.08
CA GLU A 169 -26.37 -24.58 43.30
C GLU A 169 -25.94 -25.88 42.57
N ASN A 170 -24.70 -25.73 42.06
CA ASN A 170 -23.49 -26.59 42.16
C ASN A 170 -23.13 -27.62 41.05
N ASN A 171 -21.99 -27.28 40.42
CA ASN A 171 -20.85 -28.10 39.95
C ASN A 171 -21.09 -29.32 39.06
N HIS A 172 -20.48 -29.32 37.87
CA HIS A 172 -19.42 -30.27 37.54
C HIS A 172 -18.58 -29.82 36.32
N GLU A 173 -17.26 -29.97 36.47
CA GLU A 173 -16.26 -29.93 35.40
C GLU A 173 -16.58 -30.96 34.31
N ASN A 174 -16.38 -30.58 33.03
CA ASN A 174 -15.72 -31.46 32.08
C ASN A 174 -15.08 -30.68 30.92
N GLN A 175 -13.85 -31.09 30.64
CA GLN A 175 -12.99 -30.66 29.55
C GLN A 175 -13.62 -31.05 28.21
N HIS A 176 -13.64 -30.13 27.25
CA HIS A 176 -13.45 -30.46 25.85
C HIS A 176 -12.59 -29.37 25.18
N ASP A 177 -11.49 -29.86 24.64
CA ASP A 177 -10.51 -29.23 23.78
C ASP A 177 -11.13 -29.03 22.39
N ASP A 178 -11.22 -27.78 21.91
CA ASP A 178 -11.21 -27.48 20.47
C ASP A 178 -10.65 -26.08 20.26
N GLY A 179 -9.63 -26.02 19.40
CA GLY A 179 -8.82 -24.84 19.16
C GLY A 179 -9.18 -24.19 17.84
N SER A 180 -9.74 -22.98 17.89
CA SER A 180 -9.48 -21.90 16.94
C SER A 180 -10.28 -20.66 17.37
N LYS A 181 -9.80 -19.98 18.42
CA LYS A 181 -10.24 -18.60 18.68
C LYS A 181 -9.38 -17.69 17.82
N LEU A 182 -9.95 -17.30 16.67
CA LEU A 182 -9.44 -16.23 15.83
C LEU A 182 -9.30 -14.96 16.68
N ASP A 183 -8.16 -14.29 16.56
CA ASP A 183 -7.81 -13.10 17.33
C ASP A 183 -8.54 -11.88 16.74
N GLU A 184 -9.84 -11.78 16.99
CA GLU A 184 -10.75 -10.68 16.63
C GLU A 184 -10.14 -9.29 16.94
N SER A 185 -9.26 -9.23 17.95
CA SER A 185 -8.61 -7.99 18.40
C SER A 185 -7.71 -7.33 17.34
N LYS A 186 -7.09 -8.11 16.44
CA LYS A 186 -6.21 -7.57 15.38
C LYS A 186 -6.98 -7.00 14.20
N LEU A 187 -8.14 -7.58 13.91
CA LEU A 187 -9.03 -7.13 12.84
C LEU A 187 -9.80 -5.87 13.27
N GLU A 188 -10.24 -5.82 14.53
CA GLU A 188 -10.78 -4.61 15.13
C GLU A 188 -9.77 -3.46 15.16
N GLU A 189 -8.48 -3.73 15.44
CA GLU A 189 -7.42 -2.72 15.38
C GLU A 189 -7.24 -2.16 13.96
N HIS A 190 -7.29 -3.02 12.93
CA HIS A 190 -7.26 -2.58 11.53
C HIS A 190 -8.48 -1.72 11.16
N LEU A 191 -9.68 -2.13 11.53
CA LEU A 191 -10.92 -1.39 11.25
C LEU A 191 -11.00 -0.07 12.03
N LYS A 192 -10.42 -0.01 13.24
CA LYS A 192 -10.36 1.21 14.06
C LYS A 192 -9.40 2.24 13.48
N ASN A 193 -8.28 1.79 12.89
CA ASN A 193 -7.34 2.66 12.20
C ASN A 193 -7.95 3.32 10.95
N LEU A 194 -8.93 2.67 10.29
CA LEU A 194 -9.73 3.27 9.21
C LEU A 194 -10.69 4.39 9.68
N LYS A 195 -11.25 4.30 10.90
CA LYS A 195 -12.21 5.30 11.40
C LYS A 195 -11.53 6.60 11.88
N LEU A 196 -10.24 6.53 12.22
CA LEU A 196 -9.47 7.69 12.70
C LEU A 196 -8.96 8.60 11.57
N SER A 197 -9.03 8.17 10.30
CA SER A 197 -8.66 9.01 9.14
C SER A 197 -9.83 9.82 8.55
N ASN A 198 -11.08 9.52 8.92
CA ASN A 198 -12.28 10.11 8.32
C ASN A 198 -12.99 11.15 9.21
N ALA A 199 -12.31 11.68 10.22
CA ALA A 199 -12.87 12.66 11.14
C ALA A 199 -12.16 14.02 11.04
N ASP A 200 -12.09 14.59 9.84
CA ASP A 200 -12.08 16.05 9.65
C ASP A 200 -12.37 16.36 8.17
N GLU A 201 -13.62 16.63 7.83
CA GLU A 201 -13.97 17.77 6.99
C GLU A 201 -15.48 18.02 7.00
N GLY A 202 -15.82 19.23 7.44
CA GLY A 202 -17.19 19.71 7.58
C GLY A 202 -17.83 20.06 6.24
N ASP A 203 -18.99 19.45 6.04
CA ASP A 203 -20.20 19.96 5.42
C ASP A 203 -20.14 21.42 4.89
N LYS A 204 -20.11 21.57 3.56
CA LYS A 204 -20.72 22.71 2.84
C LYS A 204 -21.27 22.27 1.47
N SER A 205 -22.59 22.08 1.46
CA SER A 205 -23.47 22.09 0.30
C SER A 205 -23.23 23.28 -0.65
N VAL A 206 -23.06 23.04 -1.95
CA VAL A 206 -23.42 24.00 -3.02
C VAL A 206 -24.00 23.27 -4.22
N SER A 207 -25.29 23.51 -4.48
CA SER A 207 -26.02 23.15 -5.69
C SER A 207 -25.52 23.91 -6.92
N LEU A 208 -25.29 23.23 -8.05
CA LEU A 208 -25.34 23.87 -9.38
C LEU A 208 -26.01 22.95 -10.42
N ASN A 209 -27.12 23.48 -10.94
CA ASN A 209 -27.96 22.95 -12.02
C ASN A 209 -27.32 23.11 -13.41
N LYS A 210 -27.83 22.29 -14.36
CA LYS A 210 -27.90 22.51 -15.83
C LYS A 210 -26.55 22.45 -16.57
N LYS A 211 -26.37 21.75 -17.70
CA LYS A 211 -27.24 21.64 -18.88
C LYS A 211 -26.72 20.52 -19.81
N VAL A 212 -27.61 19.69 -20.33
CA VAL A 212 -27.40 18.79 -21.46
C VAL A 212 -27.24 19.61 -22.74
N ASN A 213 -26.22 19.33 -23.55
CA ASN A 213 -26.15 19.75 -24.95
C ASN A 213 -25.76 18.56 -25.83
N ASN A 214 -26.70 18.19 -26.71
CA ASN A 214 -26.55 17.30 -27.86
C ASN A 214 -25.55 17.86 -28.87
N VAL A 215 -24.68 16.99 -29.40
CA VAL A 215 -24.07 17.17 -30.73
C VAL A 215 -24.06 15.83 -31.46
N LYS A 216 -24.75 15.79 -32.62
CA LYS A 216 -24.67 14.74 -33.66
C LYS A 216 -23.31 14.81 -34.38
N PRO A 217 -22.90 13.73 -35.07
CA PRO A 217 -22.39 13.92 -36.43
C PRO A 217 -23.04 13.00 -37.47
N GLU A 218 -23.17 13.56 -38.67
CA GLU A 218 -23.61 12.93 -39.91
C GLU A 218 -22.54 12.01 -40.52
N GLN A 219 -23.03 11.12 -41.37
CA GLN A 219 -22.38 10.06 -42.14
C GLN A 219 -21.57 10.59 -43.33
N VAL A 220 -20.54 9.84 -43.78
CA VAL A 220 -20.32 9.45 -45.19
C VAL A 220 -19.62 8.08 -45.27
N ASP A 221 -20.15 7.26 -46.19
CA ASP A 221 -19.78 5.97 -46.82
C ASP A 221 -18.26 5.64 -46.98
N GLY A 222 -17.81 4.39 -47.14
CA GLY A 222 -18.46 3.09 -47.36
C GLY A 222 -17.45 2.00 -47.76
N ASP A 223 -18.01 0.80 -47.97
CA ASP A 223 -17.49 -0.40 -48.68
C ASP A 223 -17.00 -1.64 -47.87
N LYS A 224 -17.98 -2.53 -47.63
CA LYS A 224 -18.07 -3.99 -47.92
C LYS A 224 -16.88 -4.92 -47.63
N SER A 225 -17.11 -5.86 -46.70
CA SER A 225 -17.20 -7.32 -47.01
C SER A 225 -17.56 -8.14 -45.75
N GLU A 226 -18.69 -8.83 -45.78
CA GLU A 226 -19.13 -9.85 -44.80
C GLU A 226 -18.33 -11.18 -44.94
N PRO A 227 -18.39 -12.08 -43.94
CA PRO A 227 -19.29 -13.22 -44.12
C PRO A 227 -20.06 -13.69 -42.87
N VAL A 228 -21.36 -13.91 -43.09
CA VAL A 228 -22.20 -15.08 -42.71
C VAL A 228 -22.29 -15.50 -41.23
N GLU A 229 -23.42 -15.11 -40.62
CA GLU A 229 -23.99 -15.66 -39.39
C GLU A 229 -24.59 -17.06 -39.61
N GLU A 230 -24.20 -18.02 -38.77
CA GLU A 230 -24.88 -19.32 -38.66
C GLU A 230 -25.88 -19.27 -37.50
N LYS A 231 -27.17 -19.34 -37.86
CA LYS A 231 -28.31 -19.31 -36.94
C LYS A 231 -28.47 -20.67 -36.27
N ILE A 232 -28.29 -20.73 -34.94
CA ILE A 232 -28.86 -21.80 -34.12
C ILE A 232 -30.00 -21.21 -33.29
N ASN A 233 -31.19 -21.68 -33.61
CA ASN A 233 -32.47 -21.31 -33.03
C ASN A 233 -32.82 -22.37 -31.97
N THR A 234 -32.78 -22.02 -30.69
CA THR A 234 -33.45 -22.82 -29.64
C THR A 234 -34.20 -21.89 -28.70
N LYS A 235 -35.49 -22.18 -28.61
CA LYS A 235 -36.56 -21.43 -27.96
C LYS A 235 -36.29 -21.14 -26.49
N GLU A 236 -36.72 -19.95 -26.10
CA GLU A 236 -36.98 -19.51 -24.74
C GLU A 236 -37.93 -20.48 -24.00
N GLU A 237 -37.53 -20.89 -22.81
CA GLU A 237 -38.46 -21.15 -21.70
C GLU A 237 -38.11 -20.18 -20.58
N LYS A 238 -38.95 -19.15 -20.42
CA LYS A 238 -38.95 -18.28 -19.24
C LYS A 238 -39.49 -19.10 -18.06
N LYS A 239 -38.62 -19.46 -17.12
CA LYS A 239 -39.04 -19.65 -15.73
C LYS A 239 -38.79 -18.35 -14.99
N GLU A 240 -39.87 -17.64 -14.71
CA GLU A 240 -39.90 -16.62 -13.67
C GLU A 240 -39.61 -17.32 -12.35
N ASP A 241 -38.41 -17.14 -11.81
CA ASP A 241 -38.13 -17.45 -10.42
C ASP A 241 -38.18 -16.15 -9.62
N LYS A 242 -39.30 -15.94 -8.93
CA LYS A 242 -39.42 -15.00 -7.83
C LYS A 242 -38.97 -15.76 -6.58
N GLY A 243 -37.69 -15.70 -6.28
CA GLY A 243 -37.07 -16.23 -5.07
C GLY A 243 -36.08 -15.21 -4.52
N GLU A 244 -36.14 -14.99 -3.22
CA GLU A 244 -35.40 -13.98 -2.46
C GLU A 244 -33.87 -14.17 -2.59
N ASN A 245 -33.19 -13.32 -3.36
CA ASN A 245 -31.73 -13.23 -3.28
C ASN A 245 -31.34 -12.28 -2.13
N LYS A 246 -31.47 -12.75 -0.90
CA LYS A 246 -30.60 -12.27 0.18
C LYS A 246 -29.21 -12.78 -0.23
N SER A 247 -28.33 -11.89 -0.68
CA SER A 247 -27.00 -12.28 -1.14
C SER A 247 -26.19 -12.75 0.06
N GLU A 248 -26.35 -14.02 0.46
CA GLU A 248 -25.41 -14.67 1.35
C GLU A 248 -24.03 -14.49 0.72
N ILE A 249 -23.20 -13.68 1.38
CA ILE A 249 -21.79 -13.62 1.02
C ILE A 249 -21.28 -15.05 1.23
N ASP A 250 -20.69 -15.61 0.17
CA ASP A 250 -20.18 -16.97 0.19
C ASP A 250 -19.19 -17.10 1.36
N GLU A 251 -19.60 -17.81 2.42
CA GLU A 251 -18.82 -18.01 3.64
C GLU A 251 -17.42 -18.57 3.31
N TYR A 252 -17.32 -19.38 2.25
CA TYR A 252 -16.04 -19.87 1.75
C TYR A 252 -15.11 -18.73 1.30
N VAL A 253 -15.63 -17.76 0.53
CA VAL A 253 -14.85 -16.62 0.03
C VAL A 253 -14.43 -15.70 1.19
N ALA A 254 -15.31 -15.49 2.16
CA ALA A 254 -14.98 -14.71 3.36
C ALA A 254 -13.86 -15.37 4.18
N ASN A 255 -13.93 -16.69 4.39
CA ASN A 255 -12.89 -17.45 5.09
C ASN A 255 -11.55 -17.41 4.35
N LEU A 256 -11.55 -17.57 3.02
CA LEU A 256 -10.35 -17.41 2.19
C LEU A 256 -9.75 -16.00 2.31
N ALA A 257 -10.59 -14.97 2.32
CA ALA A 257 -10.12 -13.59 2.46
C ALA A 257 -9.47 -13.33 3.81
N MET A 258 -10.07 -13.83 4.91
CA MET A 258 -9.47 -13.74 6.25
C MET A 258 -8.12 -14.46 6.31
N GLU A 259 -8.06 -15.70 5.82
CA GLU A 259 -6.81 -16.49 5.76
C GLU A 259 -5.73 -15.78 4.93
N PHE A 260 -6.10 -15.24 3.77
CA PHE A 260 -5.19 -14.50 2.88
C PHE A 260 -4.61 -13.26 3.56
N LEU A 261 -5.45 -12.46 4.22
CA LEU A 261 -5.01 -11.25 4.94
C LEU A 261 -4.09 -11.59 6.12
N GLU A 262 -4.38 -12.67 6.85
CA GLU A 262 -3.55 -13.12 7.97
C GLU A 262 -2.21 -13.66 7.50
N THR A 263 -2.22 -14.55 6.50
CA THR A 263 -1.02 -15.19 5.95
C THR A 263 -0.11 -14.16 5.28
N TYR A 264 -0.69 -13.20 4.56
CA TYR A 264 0.04 -12.20 3.77
C TYR A 264 -0.06 -10.78 4.32
N ALA A 265 -0.10 -10.65 5.65
CA ALA A 265 -0.15 -9.36 6.34
C ALA A 265 1.03 -8.42 6.01
N THR A 266 2.16 -8.95 5.51
CA THR A 266 3.31 -8.15 5.06
C THR A 266 3.18 -7.62 3.63
N GLN A 267 2.01 -7.81 3.01
CA GLN A 267 1.61 -7.28 1.69
C GLN A 267 2.50 -7.73 0.53
N ILE A 268 2.99 -8.97 0.61
CA ILE A 268 3.73 -9.62 -0.46
C ILE A 268 3.51 -11.13 -0.40
N THR A 269 3.23 -11.75 -1.54
CA THR A 269 3.01 -13.21 -1.65
C THR A 269 4.13 -13.85 -2.47
N GLU A 270 4.28 -15.17 -2.36
CA GLU A 270 5.24 -15.92 -3.19
C GLU A 270 4.87 -15.85 -4.67
N TYR A 271 3.56 -15.87 -4.99
CA TYR A 271 3.07 -15.66 -6.35
C TYR A 271 3.44 -14.26 -6.86
N GLY A 272 3.13 -13.22 -6.09
CA GLY A 272 3.44 -11.84 -6.44
C GLY A 272 4.93 -11.56 -6.55
N MET A 273 5.78 -12.23 -5.75
CA MET A 273 7.23 -12.18 -5.91
C MET A 273 7.71 -12.74 -7.24
N ARG A 274 7.13 -13.86 -7.70
CA ARG A 274 7.43 -14.42 -9.03
C ARG A 274 7.01 -13.45 -10.13
N VAL A 275 5.79 -12.91 -10.06
CA VAL A 275 5.29 -11.93 -11.05
C VAL A 275 6.18 -10.67 -11.09
N LEU A 276 6.57 -10.14 -9.93
CA LEU A 276 7.46 -8.97 -9.86
C LEU A 276 8.84 -9.26 -10.49
N ARG A 277 9.40 -10.45 -10.29
CA ARG A 277 10.68 -10.86 -10.91
C ARG A 277 10.59 -10.91 -12.44
N GLU A 278 9.45 -11.34 -12.97
CA GLU A 278 9.22 -11.43 -14.41
C GLU A 278 8.93 -10.05 -15.04
N GLU A 279 8.21 -9.18 -14.32
CA GLU A 279 7.77 -7.89 -14.86
C GLU A 279 8.79 -6.75 -14.68
N ILE A 280 9.62 -6.76 -13.64
CA ILE A 280 10.60 -5.69 -13.39
C ILE A 280 11.85 -5.95 -14.23
N PRO A 281 12.15 -5.13 -15.26
CA PRO A 281 13.33 -5.36 -16.08
C PRO A 281 14.62 -5.22 -15.30
N GLU A 282 15.63 -5.99 -15.70
CA GLU A 282 16.98 -5.97 -15.11
C GLU A 282 17.55 -4.53 -15.03
N GLY A 283 18.01 -4.18 -13.83
CA GLY A 283 18.55 -2.87 -13.47
C GLY A 283 17.52 -1.74 -13.40
N SER A 284 16.27 -1.92 -13.82
CA SER A 284 15.27 -0.85 -13.76
C SER A 284 14.95 -0.44 -12.32
N LEU A 285 14.50 0.80 -12.13
CA LEU A 285 14.10 1.33 -10.82
C LEU A 285 12.61 1.58 -10.83
N VAL A 286 11.90 0.98 -9.88
CA VAL A 286 10.45 1.14 -9.65
C VAL A 286 10.19 1.59 -8.21
N ALA A 287 9.01 2.16 -7.99
CA ALA A 287 8.49 2.38 -6.65
C ALA A 287 7.68 1.14 -6.24
N LEU A 288 8.09 0.45 -5.19
CA LEU A 288 7.42 -0.74 -4.66
C LEU A 288 6.68 -0.37 -3.38
N TYR A 289 5.39 -0.62 -3.33
CA TYR A 289 4.60 -0.55 -2.10
C TYR A 289 4.60 -1.91 -1.41
N ARG A 290 5.01 -1.92 -0.14
CA ARG A 290 4.99 -3.10 0.74
C ARG A 290 4.89 -2.65 2.19
N ASN A 291 4.02 -3.30 2.96
CA ASN A 291 3.84 -3.09 4.39
C ASN A 291 3.69 -1.60 4.76
N ASN A 292 2.76 -0.92 4.09
CA ASN A 292 2.48 0.51 4.27
C ASN A 292 3.69 1.44 3.99
N HIS A 293 4.63 1.00 3.15
CA HIS A 293 5.85 1.74 2.86
C HIS A 293 6.18 1.73 1.36
N PHE A 294 6.68 2.85 0.85
CA PHE A 294 7.22 2.97 -0.50
C PHE A 294 8.73 2.78 -0.49
N LEU A 295 9.20 1.80 -1.27
CA LEU A 295 10.60 1.42 -1.41
C LEU A 295 11.05 1.64 -2.85
N VAL A 296 12.30 2.06 -3.03
CA VAL A 296 12.91 1.98 -4.37
C VAL A 296 13.34 0.54 -4.59
N ALA A 297 12.77 -0.13 -5.59
CA ALA A 297 13.11 -1.51 -5.92
C ALA A 297 13.81 -1.62 -7.28
N THR A 298 14.66 -2.63 -7.41
CA THR A 298 15.37 -2.98 -8.65
C THR A 298 15.53 -4.49 -8.79
N CYS A 299 15.62 -4.97 -10.03
CA CYS A 299 16.00 -6.35 -10.33
C CYS A 299 17.49 -6.40 -10.69
N ASN A 300 18.25 -7.29 -10.08
CA ASN A 300 19.64 -7.53 -10.44
C ASN A 300 19.95 -9.04 -10.38
N ARG A 301 20.47 -9.60 -11.47
CA ARG A 301 20.71 -11.04 -11.67
C ARG A 301 19.48 -11.88 -11.37
N GLY A 302 18.30 -11.39 -11.74
CA GLY A 302 17.02 -12.06 -11.51
C GLY A 302 16.55 -12.05 -10.05
N GLN A 303 17.21 -11.31 -9.16
CA GLN A 303 16.81 -11.13 -7.76
C GLN A 303 16.29 -9.70 -7.53
N LEU A 304 15.30 -9.56 -6.65
CA LEU A 304 14.73 -8.27 -6.31
C LEU A 304 15.41 -7.68 -5.08
N PHE A 305 15.78 -6.42 -5.19
CA PHE A 305 16.41 -5.65 -4.13
C PHE A 305 15.66 -4.35 -3.87
N THR A 306 15.70 -3.89 -2.63
CA THR A 306 15.19 -2.59 -2.21
C THR A 306 16.33 -1.72 -1.71
N LEU A 307 16.26 -0.42 -1.99
CA LEU A 307 17.23 0.55 -1.51
C LEU A 307 17.05 0.76 0.00
N ILE A 308 18.13 0.63 0.77
CA ILE A 308 18.11 0.87 2.21
C ILE A 308 18.07 2.38 2.45
N THR A 309 16.92 2.88 2.91
CA THR A 309 16.71 4.31 3.18
C THR A 309 16.68 4.66 4.67
N ASP A 310 16.67 3.70 5.59
CA ASP A 310 16.69 4.00 7.03
C ASP A 310 17.99 4.71 7.44
N SER A 311 17.85 5.88 8.07
CA SER A 311 18.97 6.68 8.59
C SER A 311 19.89 5.95 9.57
N ALA A 312 19.44 4.86 10.20
CA ALA A 312 20.27 4.00 11.04
C ALA A 312 21.44 3.36 10.26
N PHE A 313 21.28 3.16 8.95
CA PHE A 313 22.30 2.58 8.07
C PHE A 313 23.25 3.63 7.46
N TYR A 314 23.21 4.88 7.92
CA TYR A 314 24.08 5.94 7.39
C TYR A 314 25.58 5.56 7.44
N GLY A 315 26.02 4.93 8.53
CA GLY A 315 27.41 4.51 8.71
C GLY A 315 27.78 3.15 8.10
N HIS A 316 26.83 2.43 7.51
CA HIS A 316 27.04 1.09 6.95
C HIS A 316 27.31 1.17 5.45
N ARG A 317 28.10 0.23 4.91
CA ARG A 317 28.37 0.16 3.45
C ARG A 317 27.32 -0.61 2.66
N CYS A 318 26.33 -1.22 3.31
CA CYS A 318 25.18 -1.77 2.60
C CYS A 318 24.32 -0.66 2.00
N VAL A 319 23.77 -0.97 0.84
CA VAL A 319 22.96 -0.08 0.00
C VAL A 319 21.65 -0.76 -0.37
N TRP A 320 21.69 -2.06 -0.60
CA TRP A 320 20.55 -2.85 -1.03
C TRP A 320 20.18 -3.90 0.01
N GLU A 321 18.90 -4.18 0.15
CA GLU A 321 18.35 -5.29 0.93
C GLU A 321 17.64 -6.24 -0.03
N SER A 322 17.84 -7.55 0.15
CA SER A 322 17.12 -8.57 -0.60
C SER A 322 15.65 -8.58 -0.20
N LEU A 323 14.75 -8.48 -1.18
CA LEU A 323 13.31 -8.50 -0.91
C LEU A 323 12.83 -9.88 -0.42
N GLU A 324 13.58 -10.95 -0.75
CA GLU A 324 13.27 -12.35 -0.40
C GLU A 324 13.92 -12.78 0.91
N SER A 325 15.24 -12.58 1.07
CA SER A 325 16.00 -13.08 2.22
C SER A 325 16.18 -12.06 3.34
N CYS A 326 15.85 -10.78 3.10
CA CYS A 326 16.13 -9.65 4.00
C CYS A 326 17.64 -9.50 4.35
N GLU A 327 18.51 -10.10 3.55
CA GLU A 327 19.96 -9.93 3.68
C GLU A 327 20.43 -8.63 3.04
N TYR A 328 21.54 -8.09 3.52
CA TYR A 328 22.09 -6.82 3.06
C TYR A 328 23.18 -7.01 2.02
N PHE A 329 23.26 -6.08 1.08
CA PHE A 329 24.19 -6.09 -0.04
C PHE A 329 24.84 -4.72 -0.21
N ASP A 330 26.09 -4.73 -0.68
CA ASP A 330 26.81 -3.51 -1.02
C ASP A 330 26.31 -2.89 -2.34
N GLU A 331 26.91 -1.77 -2.74
CA GLU A 331 26.55 -1.03 -3.94
C GLU A 331 26.68 -1.80 -5.26
N ASN A 332 27.45 -2.90 -5.27
CA ASN A 332 27.68 -3.78 -6.41
C ASN A 332 26.85 -5.09 -6.32
N PHE A 333 25.88 -5.14 -5.41
CA PHE A 333 25.04 -6.32 -5.14
C PHE A 333 25.86 -7.54 -4.67
N ASN A 334 26.97 -7.32 -3.96
CA ASN A 334 27.66 -8.40 -3.25
C ASN A 334 27.14 -8.48 -1.81
N HIS A 335 27.01 -9.70 -1.29
CA HIS A 335 26.52 -9.92 0.07
C HIS A 335 27.37 -9.17 1.09
N TYR A 336 26.71 -8.39 1.94
CA TYR A 336 27.34 -7.52 2.91
C TYR A 336 27.27 -8.14 4.31
N THR A 337 28.43 -8.50 4.84
CA THR A 337 28.60 -8.83 6.26
C THR A 337 29.32 -7.71 6.96
N GLN A 338 28.75 -7.17 8.04
CA GLN A 338 29.40 -6.13 8.83
C GLN A 338 30.68 -6.68 9.47
N THR A 339 31.84 -6.35 8.89
CA THR A 339 33.12 -6.71 9.48
C THR A 339 33.34 -5.91 10.76
N SER A 340 33.88 -6.54 11.80
CA SER A 340 34.08 -6.03 13.17
C SER A 340 34.95 -4.76 13.30
N ARG A 341 35.41 -4.16 12.20
CA ARG A 341 36.27 -2.97 12.13
C ARG A 341 35.54 -1.66 11.86
N GLU A 342 34.26 -1.69 11.51
CA GLU A 342 33.48 -0.46 11.36
C GLU A 342 33.02 -0.02 12.76
N GLU A 343 33.53 1.14 13.21
CA GLU A 343 33.27 1.69 14.55
C GLU A 343 31.76 1.70 14.83
N LYS A 344 31.34 0.86 15.78
CA LYS A 344 29.94 0.80 16.22
C LYS A 344 29.48 2.23 16.53
N PRO A 345 28.45 2.76 15.85
CA PRO A 345 27.88 4.04 16.25
C PRO A 345 27.48 3.91 17.73
N LYS A 346 27.85 4.92 18.54
CA LYS A 346 27.60 4.92 19.99
C LYS A 346 26.13 4.56 20.24
N LYS A 347 25.87 3.37 20.78
CA LYS A 347 24.53 2.91 21.15
C LYS A 347 23.90 3.96 22.06
N VAL A 348 22.94 4.72 21.55
CA VAL A 348 22.05 5.52 22.40
C VAL A 348 21.31 4.51 23.28
N ARG A 349 21.51 4.61 24.60
CA ARG A 349 20.96 3.62 25.54
C ARG A 349 19.44 3.66 25.45
N PHE A 350 18.78 2.50 25.56
CA PHE A 350 17.31 2.38 25.57
C PHE A 350 16.66 3.38 26.55
N ILE A 351 17.30 3.61 27.69
CA ILE A 351 16.93 4.60 28.71
C ILE A 351 16.85 6.04 28.14
N ASP A 352 17.69 6.40 27.18
CA ASP A 352 17.67 7.74 26.56
C ASP A 352 16.54 7.89 25.54
N LYS A 353 16.08 6.79 24.93
CA LYS A 353 14.86 6.72 24.10
C LYS A 353 13.61 6.88 24.98
N VAL A 354 13.56 6.16 26.11
CA VAL A 354 12.47 6.22 27.09
C VAL A 354 12.37 7.61 27.74
N LYS A 355 13.50 8.22 28.17
CA LYS A 355 13.51 9.59 28.73
C LYS A 355 12.99 10.66 27.77
N ARG A 356 13.10 10.44 26.45
CA ARG A 356 12.61 11.37 25.42
C ARG A 356 11.10 11.27 25.23
N VAL A 357 10.53 10.07 25.36
CA VAL A 357 9.08 9.80 25.32
C VAL A 357 8.37 10.35 26.57
N PHE A 358 8.96 10.18 27.76
CA PHE A 358 8.36 10.65 29.01
C PHE A 358 8.55 12.15 29.31
N ARG A 359 9.40 12.88 28.55
CA ARG A 359 9.56 14.34 28.71
C ARG A 359 8.45 15.19 28.08
N ARG A 360 7.55 14.59 27.28
CA ARG A 360 6.44 15.31 26.60
C ARG A 360 5.09 15.27 27.33
N LYS A 361 4.99 14.66 28.51
CA LYS A 361 3.83 14.81 29.40
C LYS A 361 4.24 15.51 30.69
N ASN A 362 4.31 16.83 30.63
CA ASN A 362 3.89 17.75 31.70
C ASN A 362 4.21 19.18 31.31
N ARG A 363 3.19 19.92 30.86
CA ARG A 363 2.75 21.14 31.52
C ARG A 363 1.40 21.58 30.95
N ARG A 364 0.44 21.73 31.86
CA ARG A 364 -0.79 22.50 31.73
C ARG A 364 -0.48 23.93 31.36
#